data_AF-A0AAW8YLA6-F1
#
_entry.id   AF-A0AAW8YLA6-F1
#
_cell.length_a   1.000
_cell.length_b   1.000
_cell.length_c   1.000
_cell.angle_alpha   90.00
_cell.angle_beta   90.00
_cell.angle_gamma   90.00
#
_symmetry.space_group_name_H-M   'P 1'
#
loop_
_entity.id
_entity.type
_entity.pdbx_description
1 polymer ?
#
loop_
_entity_poly.entity_id
_entity_poly.type
_entity_poly.pdbx_seq_one_letter_code
_entity_poly.pdbx_strand_id
1 'polypeptide(L)'
;MVSNNQLMATFPFVWVVPISHGKFNGKDYPLHVHLDKRTKVEGTIYIEQLKSFDYVHRNWQFEERLPTDLIEEVQNTIRLIVKLDRE
;
A
#
# COMPACT_ATOMS: atom_id res chain seq x y z
N MET A 1 -1.59 -1.87 -4.83
CA MET A 1 -2.74 -0.94 -5.01
C MET A 1 -3.60 -1.01 -3.77
N VAL A 2 -4.06 0.13 -3.24
CA VAL A 2 -4.90 0.20 -2.03
C VAL A 2 -6.27 0.86 -2.26
N SER A 3 -6.45 1.54 -3.41
CA SER A 3 -7.77 2.02 -3.84
C SER A 3 -8.67 0.89 -4.33
N ASN A 4 -9.98 1.13 -4.31
CA ASN A 4 -10.98 0.20 -4.83
C ASN A 4 -11.09 0.23 -6.37
N ASN A 5 -11.84 -0.72 -6.93
CA ASN A 5 -12.05 -0.84 -8.37
C ASN A 5 -12.91 0.28 -8.97
N GLN A 6 -13.73 0.97 -8.16
CA GLN A 6 -14.58 2.06 -8.65
C GLN A 6 -13.76 3.28 -9.04
N LEU A 7 -12.73 3.62 -8.25
CA LEU A 7 -11.79 4.69 -8.59
C LEU A 7 -11.10 4.39 -9.92
N MET A 8 -10.61 3.16 -10.08
CA MET A 8 -9.94 2.72 -11.32
C MET A 8 -10.88 2.80 -12.53
N ALA A 9 -12.15 2.39 -12.40
CA ALA A 9 -13.11 2.40 -13.50
C ALA A 9 -13.54 3.81 -13.97
N THR A 10 -13.36 4.83 -13.15
CA THR A 10 -13.86 6.19 -13.41
C THR A 10 -12.77 7.24 -13.54
N PHE A 11 -11.53 6.92 -13.17
CA PHE A 11 -10.42 7.86 -13.10
C PHE A 11 -9.09 7.19 -13.53
N PRO A 12 -8.16 7.89 -14.20
CA PRO A 12 -6.91 7.29 -14.68
C PRO A 12 -5.84 7.10 -13.60
N PHE A 13 -6.18 7.38 -12.34
CA PHE A 13 -5.28 7.21 -11.20
C PHE A 13 -5.81 6.21 -10.19
N VAL A 14 -4.88 5.57 -9.49
CA VAL A 14 -5.12 4.69 -8.34
C VAL A 14 -4.32 5.17 -7.15
N TRP A 15 -4.72 4.74 -5.95
CA TRP A 15 -3.92 4.99 -4.75
C TRP A 15 -3.03 3.79 -4.47
N VAL A 16 -1.76 4.07 -4.17
CA VAL A 16 -0.73 3.09 -3.91
C VAL A 16 0.13 3.50 -2.72
N VAL A 17 0.70 2.51 -2.06
CA VAL A 17 1.80 2.67 -1.10
C VAL A 17 3.01 1.94 -1.67
N PRO A 18 4.20 2.55 -1.63
CA PRO A 18 5.40 1.95 -2.22
C PRO A 18 5.96 0.84 -1.34
N ILE A 19 6.62 -0.11 -2.00
CA ILE A 19 7.44 -1.14 -1.36
C ILE A 19 8.91 -0.75 -1.57
N SER A 20 9.72 -0.82 -0.53
CA SER A 20 11.17 -0.54 -0.60
C SER A 20 11.95 -1.40 0.41
N HIS A 21 13.28 -1.38 0.28
CA HIS A 21 14.22 -2.12 1.12
C HIS A 21 14.97 -1.21 2.11
N GLY A 22 14.47 0.00 2.34
CA GLY A 22 15.10 0.99 3.21
C GLY A 22 15.10 0.54 4.68
N LYS A 23 16.14 0.91 5.43
CA LYS A 23 16.15 0.81 6.89
C LYS A 23 15.69 2.14 7.46
N PHE A 24 14.71 2.16 8.34
CA PHE A 24 14.18 3.38 8.94
C PHE A 24 14.13 3.24 10.46
N ASN A 25 14.97 3.99 11.18
CA ASN A 25 14.95 4.15 12.65
C ASN A 25 14.76 2.89 13.52
N GLY A 26 15.09 1.69 13.03
CA GLY A 26 14.83 0.41 13.71
C GLY A 26 14.07 -0.55 12.81
N LYS A 27 13.65 -1.70 13.34
CA LYS A 27 12.78 -2.63 12.60
C LYS A 27 11.30 -2.21 12.67
N ASP A 28 10.86 -1.54 13.72
CA ASP A 28 9.44 -1.48 14.06
C ASP A 28 8.87 -0.05 13.96
N TYR A 29 8.83 0.53 12.76
CA TYR A 29 8.09 1.78 12.56
C TYR A 29 6.59 1.49 12.42
N PRO A 30 5.67 2.15 13.17
CA PRO A 30 4.25 1.79 13.18
C PRO A 30 3.50 1.89 11.85
N LEU A 31 4.05 2.64 10.88
CA LEU A 31 3.47 2.78 9.54
C LEU A 31 4.14 1.86 8.50
N HIS A 32 5.01 0.96 8.94
CA HIS A 32 5.69 0.00 8.08
C HIS A 32 5.05 -1.38 8.26
N VAL A 33 4.65 -1.98 7.14
CA VAL A 33 4.18 -3.37 7.12
C VAL A 33 5.24 -4.19 6.39
N HIS A 34 5.84 -5.15 7.10
CA HIS A 34 6.87 -6.01 6.51
C HIS A 34 6.23 -7.11 5.68
N LEU A 35 6.76 -7.29 4.47
CA LEU A 35 6.49 -8.47 3.68
C LEU A 35 7.25 -9.66 4.28
N ASP A 36 6.71 -10.87 4.09
CA ASP A 36 7.30 -12.08 4.62
C ASP A 36 7.37 -13.16 3.54
N LYS A 37 7.86 -14.34 3.93
CA LYS A 37 8.13 -15.47 3.01
C LYS A 37 6.90 -15.98 2.24
N ARG A 38 5.69 -15.50 2.54
CA ARG A 38 4.46 -15.80 1.81
C ARG A 38 4.29 -14.94 0.55
N THR A 39 5.06 -13.86 0.40
CA THR A 39 5.06 -13.00 -0.79
C THR A 39 6.25 -13.29 -1.69
N LYS A 40 6.12 -12.98 -2.98
CA LYS A 40 7.23 -13.03 -3.95
C LYS A 40 8.10 -11.78 -3.88
N VAL A 41 7.45 -10.63 -3.71
CA VAL A 41 8.11 -9.35 -3.52
C VAL A 41 8.59 -9.29 -2.07
N GLU A 42 9.84 -8.90 -1.92
CA GLU A 42 10.47 -8.66 -0.62
C GLU A 42 10.46 -7.17 -0.27
N GLY A 43 10.58 -6.88 1.02
CA GLY A 43 10.76 -5.53 1.54
C GLY A 43 9.66 -5.09 2.50
N THR A 44 9.46 -3.78 2.56
CA THR A 44 8.56 -3.14 3.51
C THR A 44 7.60 -2.24 2.74
N ILE A 45 6.32 -2.28 3.10
CA ILE A 45 5.31 -1.35 2.62
C ILE A 45 5.37 -0.08 3.49
N TYR A 46 5.57 1.08 2.86
CA TYR A 46 5.70 2.39 3.54
C TYR A 46 4.36 3.13 3.48
N ILE A 47 3.53 2.97 4.50
CA ILE A 47 2.15 3.49 4.50
C ILE A 47 2.11 5.02 4.50
N GLU A 48 3.06 5.67 5.17
CA GLU A 48 3.20 7.13 5.21
C GLU A 48 3.46 7.76 3.83
N GLN A 49 3.83 6.95 2.84
CA GLN A 49 4.08 7.38 1.45
C GLN A 49 2.90 7.09 0.52
N LEU A 50 1.68 7.01 1.04
CA LEU A 50 0.44 6.92 0.24
C LEU A 50 0.45 7.99 -0.86
N LYS A 51 0.26 7.57 -2.12
CA LYS A 51 0.31 8.45 -3.28
C LYS A 51 -0.67 8.04 -4.37
N SER A 52 -1.04 9.03 -5.19
CA SER A 52 -1.78 8.82 -6.43
C SER A 52 -0.82 8.38 -7.53
N PHE A 53 -1.20 7.38 -8.32
CA PHE A 53 -0.39 6.78 -9.38
C PHE A 53 -1.21 6.69 -10.66
N ASP A 54 -0.71 7.31 -11.74
CA ASP A 54 -1.27 7.17 -13.08
C ASP A 54 -0.98 5.76 -13.59
N TYR A 55 -2.02 4.92 -13.65
CA TYR A 55 -1.89 3.54 -14.08
C TYR A 55 -2.18 3.36 -15.58
N VAL A 56 -2.68 4.39 -16.25
CA VAL A 56 -3.02 4.33 -17.68
C VAL A 56 -1.76 4.56 -18.52
N HIS A 57 -0.91 5.51 -18.12
CA HIS A 57 0.29 5.88 -18.88
C HIS A 57 1.58 5.24 -18.37
N ARG A 58 1.50 4.38 -17.34
CA ARG A 58 2.65 3.65 -16.80
C ARG A 58 2.50 2.16 -17.08
N ASN A 59 3.60 1.52 -17.48
CA ASN A 59 3.63 0.09 -17.71
C ASN A 59 3.62 -0.66 -16.36
N TRP A 60 2.43 -0.96 -15.85
CA TRP A 60 2.25 -1.74 -14.63
C TRP A 60 1.73 -3.14 -14.97
N GLN A 61 2.04 -4.08 -14.10
CA GLN A 61 1.55 -5.44 -14.19
C GLN A 61 1.13 -5.92 -12.82
N PHE A 62 0.19 -6.86 -12.79
CA PHE A 62 -0.15 -7.58 -11.59
C PHE A 62 0.96 -8.59 -11.28
N GLU A 63 1.56 -8.49 -10.09
CA GLU A 63 2.62 -9.41 -9.64
C GLU A 63 2.08 -10.49 -8.69
N GLU A 64 1.35 -10.05 -7.65
CA GLU A 64 0.79 -10.93 -6.63
C GLU A 64 -0.34 -10.27 -5.82
N ARG A 65 -1.04 -11.08 -5.03
CA ARG A 65 -1.93 -10.62 -3.95
C ARG A 65 -1.22 -10.79 -2.62
N LEU A 66 -1.40 -9.83 -1.72
CA LEU A 66 -0.94 -9.97 -0.35
C LEU A 66 -1.76 -11.04 0.41
N PRO A 67 -1.13 -11.75 1.36
CA PRO A 67 -1.84 -12.50 2.40
C PRO A 67 -2.90 -11.63 3.10
N THR A 68 -4.02 -12.25 3.49
CA THR A 68 -5.19 -11.57 4.04
C THR A 68 -4.86 -10.70 5.25
N ASP A 69 -4.05 -11.21 6.17
CA ASP A 69 -3.62 -10.49 7.37
C ASP A 69 -2.75 -9.26 7.04
N LEU A 70 -1.82 -9.38 6.07
CA LEU A 70 -0.98 -8.25 5.66
C LEU A 70 -1.79 -7.15 4.96
N ILE A 71 -2.75 -7.50 4.11
CA ILE A 71 -3.61 -6.48 3.48
C ILE A 71 -4.54 -5.82 4.50
N GLU A 72 -5.05 -6.56 5.49
CA GLU A 72 -5.85 -5.99 6.58
C GLU A 72 -5.04 -5.00 7.41
N GLU A 73 -3.79 -5.34 7.75
CA GLU A 73 -2.86 -4.46 8.45
C GLU A 73 -2.63 -3.16 7.66
N VAL A 74 -2.29 -3.26 6.38
CA VAL A 74 -2.12 -2.10 5.47
C VAL A 74 -3.36 -1.20 5.49
N GLN A 75 -4.57 -1.77 5.35
CA GLN A 75 -5.80 -1.00 5.33
C GLN A 75 -6.12 -0.34 6.68
N ASN A 76 -5.89 -1.05 7.79
CA ASN A 76 -6.10 -0.52 9.14
C ASN A 76 -5.15 0.65 9.42
N THR A 77 -3.87 0.50 9.07
CA THR A 77 -2.87 1.56 9.22
C THR A 77 -3.20 2.78 8.37
N ILE A 78 -3.64 2.59 7.12
CA ILE A 78 -4.14 3.70 6.27
C ILE A 78 -5.32 4.42 6.92
N ARG A 79 -6.30 3.68 7.46
CA ARG A 79 -7.47 4.27 8.14
C ARG A 79 -7.07 5.11 9.35
N LEU A 80 -6.04 4.71 10.09
CA LEU A 80 -5.53 5.47 11.24
C LEU A 80 -4.90 6.81 10.82
N ILE A 81 -4.14 6.84 9.72
CA ILE A 81 -3.44 8.06 9.29
C ILE A 81 -4.32 9.03 8.50
N VAL A 82 -5.29 8.52 7.72
CA VAL A 82 -6.14 9.37 6.86
C VAL A 82 -7.21 10.09 7.68
N LYS A 83 -7.40 9.74 8.96
CA LYS A 83 -8.28 10.38 9.95
C LYS A 83 -9.48 11.07 9.30
N LEU A 84 -10.37 10.25 8.73
CA LEU A 84 -11.70 10.71 8.35
C LEU A 84 -12.47 10.88 9.66
N ASP A 85 -12.28 12.02 10.31
CA ASP A 85 -13.15 12.44 11.41
C ASP A 85 -14.57 12.45 10.83
N ARG A 86 -15.34 11.41 11.17
CA ARG A 86 -16.78 11.43 10.95
C ARG A 86 -17.34 12.30 12.05
N GLU A 87 -17.61 13.56 11.73
CA GLU A 87 -18.62 14.33 12.48
C GLU A 87 -19.97 13.63 12.43
#